data_AF-A0A1Q7E758-F1
#
_entry.id   AF-A0A1Q7E758-F1
#
_cell.length_a   1.000
_cell.length_b   1.000
_cell.length_c   1.000
_cell.angle_alpha   90.00
_cell.angle_beta   90.00
_cell.angle_gamma   90.00
#
_symmetry.space_group_name_H-M   'P 1'
#
loop_
_entity.id
_entity.type
_entity.pdbx_description
1 polymer ?
#
loop_
_entity_poly.entity_id
_entity_poly.type
_entity_poly.pdbx_seq_one_letter_code
_entity_poly.pdbx_strand_id
1 'polypeptide(L)'
;MKLHMRSPDVRALIRQIPAEARDIPEIVIAHLRPHACMVALWRRDDALPQRWVYLERIWAEAFSVDEVIQRYGGGEYRAKILGQWDPSQRREQYLTQITFGIDRHCQPTAATLAKMRSR
;
A
#
# COMPACT_ATOMS: atom_id res chain seq x y z
N MET A 1 0.66 -16.14 29.77
CA MET A 1 -0.12 -14.88 29.65
C MET A 1 -0.14 -14.47 28.18
N LYS A 2 -1.28 -14.60 27.48
CA LYS A 2 -1.44 -14.01 26.15
C LYS A 2 -1.83 -12.54 26.37
N LEU A 3 -0.89 -11.62 26.20
CA LEU A 3 -1.20 -10.20 26.10
C LEU A 3 -2.12 -10.02 24.89
N HIS A 4 -3.42 -9.88 25.13
CA HIS A 4 -4.32 -9.26 24.16
C HIS A 4 -3.87 -7.79 24.07
N MET A 5 -2.84 -7.51 23.28
CA MET A 5 -2.54 -6.14 22.87
C MET A 5 -3.80 -5.65 22.18
N ARG A 6 -4.52 -4.73 22.82
CA ARG A 6 -5.62 -4.02 22.17
C ARG A 6 -5.05 -3.48 20.87
N SER A 7 -5.75 -3.75 19.76
CA SER A 7 -5.47 -3.10 18.50
C SER A 7 -5.29 -1.61 18.78
N PRO A 8 -4.16 -1.01 18.39
CA PRO A 8 -3.98 0.43 18.49
C PRO A 8 -5.16 1.12 17.81
N ASP A 9 -5.54 2.29 18.30
CA ASP A 9 -6.45 3.15 17.54
C ASP A 9 -5.67 3.72 16.34
N VAL A 10 -5.63 2.93 15.26
CA VAL A 10 -4.97 3.29 14.00
C VAL A 10 -5.52 4.61 13.46
N ARG A 11 -6.81 4.92 13.71
CA ARG A 11 -7.39 6.20 13.28
C ARG A 11 -6.79 7.36 14.06
N ALA A 12 -6.54 7.19 15.37
CA ALA A 12 -5.85 8.19 16.17
C ALA A 12 -4.41 8.42 15.67
N LEU A 13 -3.68 7.35 15.32
CA LEU A 13 -2.33 7.46 14.75
C LEU A 13 -2.33 8.20 13.39
N ILE A 14 -3.26 7.88 12.49
CA ILE A 14 -3.37 8.55 11.18
C ILE A 14 -3.68 10.04 11.33
N ARG A 15 -4.48 10.43 12.35
CA ARG A 15 -4.78 11.84 12.62
C ARG A 15 -3.54 12.66 13.02
N GLN A 16 -2.50 12.02 13.54
CA GLN A 16 -1.24 12.67 13.88
C GLN A 16 -0.38 12.98 12.65
N ILE A 17 -0.63 12.32 11.52
CA ILE A 17 0.03 12.62 10.26
C ILE A 17 -0.52 13.96 9.72
N PRO A 18 0.34 14.93 9.35
CA PRO A 18 -0.09 16.16 8.67
C PRO A 18 -0.93 15.84 7.43
N ALA A 19 -1.95 16.64 7.16
CA ALA A 19 -2.93 16.31 6.11
C ALA A 19 -2.28 16.19 4.73
N GLU A 20 -1.33 17.07 4.45
CA GLU A 20 -0.48 17.14 3.26
C GLU A 20 0.50 15.97 3.10
N ALA A 21 0.68 15.14 4.14
CA ALA A 21 1.58 13.99 4.13
C ALA A 21 0.85 12.65 4.17
N ARG A 22 -0.50 12.65 4.21
CA ARG A 22 -1.32 11.42 4.32
C ARG A 22 -1.43 10.63 3.03
N ASP A 23 -1.06 11.21 1.90
CA ASP A 23 -0.96 10.54 0.60
C ASP A 23 0.46 10.09 0.27
N ILE A 24 1.47 10.45 1.09
CA ILE A 24 2.86 9.99 0.94
C ILE A 24 3.01 8.61 1.62
N PRO A 25 3.15 7.51 0.86
CA PRO A 25 3.08 6.17 1.42
C PRO A 25 4.13 5.88 2.48
N GLU A 26 5.37 6.30 2.26
CA GLU A 26 6.48 6.05 3.17
C GLU A 26 6.28 6.75 4.52
N ILE A 27 5.71 7.96 4.53
CA ILE A 27 5.38 8.68 5.77
C ILE A 27 4.29 7.95 6.54
N VAL A 28 3.22 7.52 5.85
CA VAL A 28 2.11 6.80 6.48
C VAL A 28 2.59 5.46 7.04
N ILE A 29 3.38 4.71 6.27
CA ILE A 29 3.95 3.43 6.72
C ILE A 29 4.88 3.65 7.91
N ALA A 30 5.75 4.66 7.87
CA ALA A 30 6.66 4.98 8.97
C ALA A 30 5.92 5.32 10.27
N HIS A 31 4.83 6.10 10.20
CA HIS A 31 3.99 6.39 11.37
C HIS A 31 3.29 5.15 11.92
N LEU A 32 3.01 4.17 11.05
CA LEU A 32 2.36 2.93 11.42
C LEU A 32 3.35 1.79 11.75
N ARG A 33 4.67 1.99 11.67
CA ARG A 33 5.70 0.92 11.72
C ARG A 33 5.65 -0.06 12.91
N PRO A 34 5.14 0.28 14.12
CA PRO A 34 4.93 -0.75 15.15
C PRO A 34 3.81 -1.75 14.81
N HIS A 35 2.98 -1.43 13.81
CA HIS A 35 1.75 -2.15 13.47
C HIS A 35 1.68 -2.54 12.01
N ALA A 36 2.27 -1.77 11.09
CA ALA A 36 2.33 -2.06 9.67
C ALA A 36 3.30 -3.21 9.40
N CYS A 37 2.78 -4.30 8.85
CA CYS A 37 3.56 -5.48 8.49
C CYS A 37 3.68 -5.65 6.98
N MET A 38 2.61 -5.35 6.22
CA MET A 38 2.57 -5.60 4.78
C MET A 38 1.88 -4.46 4.03
N VAL A 39 2.33 -4.20 2.81
CA VAL A 39 1.70 -3.31 1.85
C VAL A 39 1.22 -4.14 0.66
N ALA A 40 -0.09 -4.23 0.48
CA ALA A 40 -0.66 -4.77 -0.75
C ALA A 40 -0.81 -3.63 -1.75
N LEU A 41 -0.27 -3.80 -2.96
CA LEU A 41 -0.15 -2.75 -3.95
C LEU A 41 -1.01 -3.03 -5.18
N TRP A 42 -1.72 -2.01 -5.65
CA TRP A 42 -2.45 -1.99 -6.90
C TRP A 42 -2.04 -0.78 -7.74
N ARG A 43 -2.14 -0.90 -9.05
CA ARG A 43 -2.04 0.21 -10.00
C ARG A 43 -3.33 0.34 -10.77
N ARG A 44 -3.77 1.58 -11.03
CA ARG A 44 -4.91 1.88 -11.89
C ARG A 44 -4.59 1.48 -13.33
N ASP A 45 -5.56 0.91 -14.04
CA ASP A 45 -5.44 0.59 -15.47
C ASP A 45 -5.61 1.87 -16.29
N ASP A 46 -4.62 2.21 -17.13
CA ASP A 46 -4.61 3.45 -17.90
C ASP A 46 -5.69 3.45 -19.00
N ALA A 47 -6.02 2.27 -19.53
CA ALA A 47 -7.06 2.10 -20.54
C ALA A 47 -8.46 2.01 -19.92
N LEU A 48 -8.55 1.58 -18.66
CA LEU A 48 -9.82 1.37 -17.96
C LEU A 48 -9.77 1.98 -16.55
N PRO A 49 -10.03 3.30 -16.41
CA PRO A 49 -9.86 4.01 -15.14
C PRO A 49 -10.68 3.48 -13.96
N GLN A 50 -11.70 2.65 -14.17
CA GLN A 50 -12.44 2.03 -13.06
C GLN A 50 -11.78 0.75 -12.52
N ARG A 51 -10.73 0.26 -13.19
CA ARG A 51 -10.05 -0.99 -12.87
C ARG A 51 -8.75 -0.73 -12.10
N TRP A 52 -8.57 -1.49 -11.03
CA TRP A 52 -7.32 -1.58 -10.27
C TRP A 52 -6.70 -2.96 -10.48
N VAL A 53 -5.47 -2.99 -10.96
CA VAL A 53 -4.70 -4.22 -11.21
C VAL A 53 -3.83 -4.49 -9.99
N TYR A 54 -4.02 -5.66 -9.37
CA TYR A 54 -3.17 -6.10 -8.26
C TYR A 54 -1.75 -6.38 -8.75
N LEU A 55 -0.78 -5.79 -8.07
CA LEU A 55 0.64 -5.94 -8.40
C LEU A 55 1.27 -7.01 -7.53
N GLU A 56 1.39 -6.73 -6.24
CA GLU A 56 2.08 -7.59 -5.29
C GLU A 56 1.79 -7.23 -3.83
N ARG A 57 2.47 -7.96 -2.93
CA ARG A 57 2.55 -7.68 -1.50
C ARG A 57 4.02 -7.49 -1.12
N ILE A 58 4.32 -6.40 -0.45
CA ILE A 58 5.67 -5.98 -0.04
C ILE A 58 5.68 -5.84 1.47
N TRP A 59 6.71 -6.35 2.13
CA TRP A 59 6.90 -6.11 3.57
C TRP A 59 6.97 -4.61 3.84
N ALA A 60 6.26 -4.13 4.86
CA ALA A 60 6.18 -2.69 5.14
C ALA A 60 7.56 -2.07 5.43
N GLU A 61 8.50 -2.85 5.93
CA GLU A 61 9.90 -2.41 6.15
C GLU A 61 10.70 -2.25 4.85
N ALA A 62 10.36 -3.03 3.81
CA ALA A 62 11.03 -3.03 2.51
C ALA A 62 10.32 -2.11 1.50
N PHE A 63 9.12 -1.62 1.79
CA PHE A 63 8.39 -0.76 0.88
C PHE A 63 9.12 0.58 0.66
N SER A 64 9.31 0.94 -0.61
CA SER A 64 9.73 2.29 -1.03
C SER A 64 9.01 2.69 -2.31
N VAL A 65 8.71 3.98 -2.46
CA VAL A 65 8.15 4.52 -3.70
C VAL A 65 9.15 4.37 -4.86
N ASP A 66 10.44 4.52 -4.61
CA ASP A 66 11.47 4.35 -5.64
C ASP A 66 11.50 2.93 -6.20
N GLU A 67 11.33 1.92 -5.35
CA GLU A 67 11.23 0.53 -5.81
C GLU A 67 9.96 0.31 -6.65
N VAL A 68 8.84 0.93 -6.28
CA VAL A 68 7.60 0.90 -7.06
C VAL A 68 7.82 1.53 -8.45
N ILE A 69 8.51 2.67 -8.53
CA ILE A 69 8.86 3.32 -9.81
C ILE A 69 9.67 2.37 -10.67
N GLN A 70 10.74 1.78 -10.12
CA GLN A 70 11.64 0.90 -10.87
C GLN A 70 10.93 -0.37 -11.38
N ARG A 71 10.05 -0.94 -10.56
CA ARG A 71 9.40 -2.22 -10.87
C ARG A 71 8.16 -2.04 -11.73
N TYR A 72 7.43 -0.94 -11.59
CA TYR A 72 6.10 -0.79 -12.18
C TYR A 72 5.88 0.47 -13.02
N GLY A 73 6.74 1.49 -12.88
CA GLY A 73 6.66 2.75 -13.61
C GLY A 73 5.71 3.75 -12.97
N GLY A 74 5.26 4.73 -13.75
CA GLY A 74 4.35 5.78 -13.34
C GLY A 74 2.88 5.38 -13.33
N GLY A 75 2.02 6.29 -12.89
CA GLY A 75 0.56 6.11 -12.86
C GLY A 75 -0.04 6.33 -11.48
N GLU A 76 -1.32 5.99 -11.34
CA GLU A 76 -2.01 6.04 -10.05
C GLU A 76 -1.93 4.70 -9.35
N TYR A 77 -1.55 4.75 -8.07
CA TYR A 77 -1.34 3.59 -7.22
C TYR A 77 -2.26 3.63 -6.01
N ARG A 78 -2.55 2.44 -5.49
CA ARG A 78 -3.28 2.25 -4.24
C ARG A 78 -2.52 1.26 -3.40
N ALA A 79 -2.22 1.66 -2.17
CA ALA A 79 -1.59 0.80 -1.18
C ALA A 79 -2.59 0.54 -0.03
N LYS A 80 -2.87 -0.74 0.25
CA LYS A 80 -3.48 -1.14 1.52
C LYS A 80 -2.37 -1.51 2.49
N ILE A 81 -2.34 -0.84 3.64
CA ILE A 81 -1.40 -1.10 4.71
C ILE A 81 -2.08 -2.06 5.69
N LEU A 82 -1.44 -3.20 5.90
CA LEU A 82 -1.94 -4.33 6.67
C LEU A 82 -1.02 -4.58 7.87
N GLY A 83 -1.62 -4.94 8.99
CA GLY A 83 -0.92 -5.30 10.21
C GLY A 83 -0.77 -6.80 10.39
N GLN A 84 -0.77 -7.23 11.64
CA GLN A 84 -0.57 -8.63 11.99
C GLN A 84 -1.67 -9.53 11.42
N TRP A 85 -1.32 -10.79 11.18
CA TRP A 85 -2.28 -11.84 10.87
C TRP A 85 -3.22 -12.09 12.06
N ASP A 86 -4.53 -11.94 11.85
CA ASP A 86 -5.55 -12.34 12.81
C ASP A 86 -5.98 -13.79 12.51
N PRO A 87 -5.60 -14.77 13.37
CA PRO A 87 -5.95 -16.16 13.15
C PRO A 87 -7.46 -16.44 13.30
N SER A 88 -8.19 -15.61 14.05
CA SER A 88 -9.63 -15.78 14.25
C SER A 88 -10.41 -15.39 13.01
N GLN A 89 -9.96 -14.35 12.31
CA GLN A 89 -10.57 -13.87 11.07
C GLN A 89 -9.91 -14.42 9.80
N ARG A 90 -8.80 -15.15 9.95
CA ARG A 90 -7.98 -15.69 8.85
C ARG A 90 -7.62 -14.62 7.81
N ARG A 91 -7.21 -13.45 8.28
CA ARG A 91 -6.79 -12.33 7.44
C ARG A 91 -5.84 -11.41 8.19
N GLU A 92 -5.07 -10.61 7.46
CA GLU A 92 -4.35 -9.51 8.11
C GLU A 92 -5.31 -8.42 8.61
N GLN A 93 -4.92 -7.80 9.71
CA GLN A 93 -5.59 -6.61 10.20
C GLN A 93 -5.49 -5.49 9.16
N TYR A 94 -6.62 -4.95 8.71
CA TYR A 94 -6.63 -3.74 7.89
C TYR A 94 -6.32 -2.52 8.75
N LEU A 95 -5.27 -1.77 8.40
CA LEU A 95 -4.91 -0.53 9.09
C LEU A 95 -5.45 0.68 8.34
N THR A 96 -5.07 0.82 7.06
CA THR A 96 -5.53 1.93 6.22
C THR A 96 -5.31 1.64 4.73
N GLN A 97 -5.83 2.52 3.89
CA GLN A 97 -5.60 2.54 2.46
C GLN A 97 -5.29 3.96 2.02
N ILE A 98 -4.31 4.09 1.15
CA ILE A 98 -3.91 5.36 0.53
C ILE A 98 -3.86 5.20 -0.98
N THR A 99 -4.11 6.31 -1.67
CA THR A 99 -3.94 6.45 -3.11
C THR A 99 -2.85 7.49 -3.33
N PHE A 100 -1.91 7.22 -4.24
CA PHE A 100 -0.80 8.12 -4.54
C PHE A 100 -0.47 8.07 -6.03
N GLY A 101 0.09 9.16 -6.56
CA GLY A 101 0.51 9.28 -7.94
C GLY A 101 2.03 9.17 -8.06
N ILE A 102 2.47 8.48 -9.11
CA ILE A 102 3.85 8.58 -9.61
C ILE A 102 3.79 9.22 -10.99
N ASP A 103 4.76 10.10 -11.29
CA ASP A 103 4.86 10.81 -12.57
C ASP A 103 4.64 9.85 -13.76
N ARG A 104 3.71 10.21 -14.64
CA ARG A 104 3.33 9.43 -15.82
C ARG A 104 4.43 9.42 -16.90
N HIS A 105 5.42 10.30 -16.82
CA HIS A 105 6.60 10.24 -17.67
C HIS A 105 7.45 8.98 -17.41
N CYS A 106 7.38 8.40 -16.20
CA CYS A 106 7.86 7.06 -15.94
C CYS A 106 6.92 6.05 -16.65
N GLN A 107 7.36 5.50 -17.78
CA GLN A 107 6.52 4.57 -18.54
C GLN A 107 6.25 3.27 -17.75
N PRO A 108 5.07 2.65 -17.90
CA PRO A 108 4.79 1.35 -17.31
C PRO A 108 5.82 0.31 -17.75
N THR A 109 6.33 -0.48 -16.81
CA THR A 109 7.30 -1.54 -17.12
C THR A 109 6.63 -2.73 -17.83
N ALA A 110 7.44 -3.60 -18.43
CA ALA A 110 6.95 -4.86 -19.00
C ALA A 110 6.19 -5.73 -17.97
N ALA A 111 6.62 -5.73 -16.70
CA ALA A 111 5.94 -6.44 -15.62
C ALA A 111 4.53 -5.89 -15.36
N THR A 112 4.37 -4.56 -15.38
CA THR A 112 3.07 -3.90 -15.28
C THR A 112 2.18 -4.28 -16.45
N LEU A 113 2.70 -4.18 -17.68
CA LEU A 113 1.94 -4.49 -18.90
C LEU A 113 1.49 -5.96 -18.95
N ALA A 114 2.32 -6.89 -18.49
CA ALA A 114 1.97 -8.30 -18.39
C ALA A 114 0.76 -8.52 -17.47
N LYS A 115 0.75 -7.88 -16.29
CA LYS A 115 -0.37 -7.96 -15.32
C LYS A 115 -1.66 -7.31 -15.82
N MET A 116 -1.57 -6.29 -16.67
CA MET A 116 -2.76 -5.65 -17.26
C MET A 116 -3.45 -6.55 -18.30
N ARG A 117 -2.65 -7.33 -19.03
CA ARG A 117 -3.09 -8.26 -20.09
C ARG A 117 -3.68 -9.55 -19.55
N SER A 118 -3.20 -10.04 -18.39
CA SER A 118 -3.76 -11.24 -17.76
C SER A 118 -5.22 -10.99 -17.36
N ARG A 119 -6.12 -11.56 -18.15
CA ARG A 119 -7.56 -11.69 -17.94
C ARG A 119 -7.93 -13.14 -18.18
#